data_AF-A0A523UNU5-F1
#
_entry.id   AF-A0A523UNU5-F1
#
_cell.length_a   1.000
_cell.length_b   1.000
_cell.length_c   1.000
_cell.angle_alpha   90.00
_cell.angle_beta   90.00
_cell.angle_gamma   90.00
#
_symmetry.space_group_name_H-M   'P 1'
#
loop_
_entity.id
_entity.type
_entity.pdbx_description
1 polymer ?
#
loop_
_entity_poly.entity_id
_entity_poly.type
_entity_poly.pdbx_seq_one_letter_code
_entity_poly.pdbx_strand_id
1 'polypeptide(L)'
;MKWVRTLGLIIGLGAGLLWLVFGVTISIGIRMFPLLLEGFIVGAAVIISSLVAWRWHIPGAVLLLLEGITPFFLLFIMARGYPLFASVAAGMTLVSGILFLVGVERSSNDRSSDARGSIPLKLS
;
A
#
# COMPACT_ATOMS: atom_id res chain seq x y z
N MET A 1 5.65 10.64 14.24
CA MET A 1 5.97 10.33 12.82
C MET A 1 6.16 8.84 12.53
N LYS A 2 6.92 8.09 13.34
CA LYS A 2 7.15 6.63 13.14
C LYS A 2 5.86 5.80 13.13
N TRP A 3 4.90 6.10 14.02
CA TRP A 3 3.65 5.37 14.15
C TRP A 3 2.78 5.32 12.88
N VAL A 4 2.63 6.43 12.13
CA VAL A 4 1.82 6.46 10.90
C VAL A 4 2.43 5.59 9.81
N ARG A 5 3.77 5.58 9.71
CA ARG A 5 4.50 4.73 8.76
C ARG A 5 4.45 3.27 9.16
N THR A 6 4.58 2.97 10.46
CA THR A 6 4.44 1.61 10.98
C THR A 6 3.04 1.07 10.72
N LEU A 7 2.00 1.90 10.92
CA LEU A 7 0.62 1.55 10.58
C LEU A 7 0.44 1.28 9.07
N GLY A 8 0.95 2.17 8.22
CA GLY A 8 0.95 1.96 6.76
C GLY A 8 1.60 0.63 6.38
N LEU A 9 2.75 0.31 6.98
CA LEU A 9 3.47 -0.93 6.69
C LEU A 9 2.70 -2.18 7.17
N ILE A 10 2.12 -2.15 8.37
CA ILE A 10 1.30 -3.25 8.88
C ILE A 10 0.09 -3.49 7.97
N ILE A 11 -0.58 -2.42 7.54
CA ILE A 11 -1.75 -2.51 6.65
C ILE A 11 -1.35 -3.02 5.27
N GLY A 12 -0.23 -2.52 4.70
CA GLY A 12 0.29 -2.96 3.41
C GLY A 12 0.73 -4.42 3.40
N LEU A 13 1.49 -4.86 4.42
CA LEU A 13 1.85 -6.27 4.58
C LEU A 13 0.61 -7.15 4.79
N GLY A 14 -0.35 -6.68 5.59
CA GLY A 14 -1.61 -7.39 5.80
C GLY A 14 -2.40 -7.58 4.50
N ALA A 15 -2.46 -6.54 3.66
CA ALA A 15 -3.11 -6.60 2.35
C ALA A 15 -2.40 -7.60 1.41
N GLY A 16 -1.06 -7.56 1.35
CA GLY A 16 -0.28 -8.51 0.56
C GLY A 16 -0.40 -9.95 1.04
N LEU A 17 -0.43 -10.16 2.36
CA LEU A 17 -0.65 -11.48 2.96
C LEU A 17 -2.05 -12.01 2.67
N LEU A 18 -3.08 -11.15 2.74
CA LEU A 18 -4.45 -11.49 2.35
C LEU A 18 -4.50 -12.01 0.90
N TRP A 19 -3.81 -11.34 -0.02
CA TRP A 19 -3.70 -11.77 -1.41
C TRP A 19 -3.02 -13.14 -1.57
N LEU A 20 -1.93 -13.38 -0.84
CA LEU A 20 -1.27 -14.68 -0.84
C LEU A 20 -2.18 -15.79 -0.29
N VAL A 21 -2.84 -15.54 0.85
CA VAL A 21 -3.79 -16.49 1.45
C VAL A 21 -4.94 -16.77 0.50
N PHE A 22 -5.44 -15.76 -0.22
CA PHE A 22 -6.49 -15.93 -1.22
C PHE A 22 -6.03 -16.78 -2.40
N GLY A 23 -4.83 -16.53 -2.94
CA GLY A 23 -4.22 -17.37 -3.96
C GLY A 23 -4.13 -18.84 -3.51
N VAL A 24 -3.64 -19.08 -2.30
CA VAL A 24 -3.56 -20.42 -1.68
C VAL A 24 -4.94 -21.05 -1.46
N THR A 25 -5.90 -20.30 -0.95
CA THR A 25 -7.25 -20.80 -0.65
C THR A 25 -8.00 -21.20 -1.92
N ILE A 26 -7.89 -20.40 -2.98
CA ILE A 26 -8.43 -20.75 -4.29
C ILE A 26 -7.73 -21.98 -4.86
N SER A 27 -6.42 -22.14 -4.64
CA SER A 27 -5.65 -23.32 -5.06
C SER A 27 -6.25 -24.63 -4.56
N ILE A 28 -6.67 -24.62 -3.29
CA ILE A 28 -7.11 -25.82 -2.56
C ILE A 28 -8.55 -26.17 -2.95
N GLY A 29 -9.38 -25.17 -3.26
CA GLY A 29 -10.78 -25.36 -3.62
C GLY A 29 -11.05 -25.62 -5.11
N ILE A 30 -10.24 -25.06 -6.01
CA ILE A 30 -10.52 -25.07 -7.46
C ILE A 30 -9.17 -25.14 -8.20
N ARG A 31 -8.99 -26.09 -9.13
CA ARG A 31 -7.81 -26.18 -10.03
C ARG A 31 -7.75 -25.03 -11.07
N MET A 32 -8.06 -23.79 -10.66
CA MET A 32 -7.90 -22.59 -11.48
C MET A 32 -6.48 -22.06 -11.31
N PHE A 33 -5.54 -22.70 -12.00
CA PHE A 33 -4.14 -22.31 -12.09
C PHE A 33 -3.91 -20.81 -12.40
N PRO A 34 -4.67 -20.12 -13.28
CA PRO A 34 -4.42 -18.71 -13.57
C PRO A 34 -4.75 -17.76 -12.40
N LEU A 35 -5.83 -18.00 -11.66
CA LEU A 35 -6.19 -17.19 -10.48
C LEU A 35 -5.19 -17.36 -9.32
N LEU A 36 -4.57 -18.52 -9.24
CA LEU A 36 -3.55 -18.86 -8.26
C LEU A 36 -2.31 -17.99 -8.45
N LEU A 37 -1.83 -17.91 -9.70
CA LEU A 37 -0.67 -17.12 -10.09
C LEU A 37 -0.93 -15.62 -9.90
N GLU A 38 -2.13 -15.15 -10.25
CA GLU A 38 -2.53 -13.75 -10.04
C GLU A 38 -2.52 -13.36 -8.56
N GLY A 39 -3.13 -14.17 -7.68
CA GLY A 39 -3.13 -13.90 -6.26
C GLY A 39 -1.72 -13.86 -5.65
N PHE A 40 -0.83 -14.73 -6.13
CA PHE A 40 0.57 -14.76 -5.72
C PHE A 40 1.36 -13.53 -6.21
N ILE A 41 1.22 -13.17 -7.49
CA ILE A 41 1.92 -12.04 -8.10
C ILE A 41 1.47 -10.73 -7.43
N VAL A 42 0.17 -10.52 -7.28
CA VAL A 42 -0.38 -9.31 -6.67
C VAL A 42 0.01 -9.24 -5.20
N GLY A 43 -0.10 -10.34 -4.45
CA GLY A 43 0.30 -10.38 -3.04
C GLY A 43 1.78 -10.10 -2.83
N ALA A 44 2.65 -10.69 -3.65
CA ALA A 44 4.09 -10.45 -3.62
C ALA A 44 4.44 -9.00 -4.00
N ALA A 45 3.80 -8.44 -5.02
CA ALA A 45 3.98 -7.05 -5.43
C ALA A 45 3.64 -6.08 -4.28
N VAL A 46 2.49 -6.26 -3.63
CA VAL A 46 2.06 -5.42 -2.50
C VAL A 46 3.03 -5.49 -1.31
N ILE A 47 3.59 -6.67 -1.02
CA ILE A 47 4.61 -6.82 0.03
C ILE A 47 5.89 -6.08 -0.36
N ILE A 48 6.38 -6.26 -1.59
CA ILE A 48 7.59 -5.59 -2.08
C ILE A 48 7.38 -4.07 -2.07
N SER A 49 6.27 -3.57 -2.58
CA SER A 49 5.93 -2.16 -2.61
C SER A 49 5.78 -1.56 -1.21
N SER A 50 5.25 -2.31 -0.24
CA SER A 50 5.24 -1.91 1.17
C SER A 50 6.65 -1.77 1.77
N LEU A 51 7.55 -2.70 1.44
CA LEU A 51 8.97 -2.65 1.86
C LEU A 51 9.72 -1.51 1.15
N VAL A 52 9.42 -1.27 -0.13
CA VAL A 52 9.96 -0.14 -0.89
C VAL A 52 9.44 1.18 -0.31
N ALA A 53 8.16 1.28 0.07
CA ALA A 53 7.59 2.47 0.70
C ALA A 53 8.22 2.77 2.07
N TRP A 54 8.62 1.73 2.80
CA TRP A 54 9.38 1.89 4.03
C TRP A 54 10.73 2.56 3.79
N ARG A 55 11.45 2.16 2.74
CA ARG A 55 12.83 2.59 2.48
C ARG A 55 12.93 3.83 1.56
N TRP A 56 12.03 3.96 0.60
CA TRP A 56 11.96 4.94 -0.49
C TRP A 56 10.55 5.55 -0.58
N HIS A 57 10.11 6.12 0.53
CA HIS A 57 8.80 6.74 0.78
C HIS A 57 7.88 7.02 -0.42
N ILE A 58 8.22 8.01 -1.27
CA ILE A 58 7.35 8.47 -2.35
C ILE A 58 7.14 7.39 -3.43
N PRO A 59 8.18 6.83 -4.08
CA PRO A 59 7.97 5.82 -5.12
C PRO A 59 7.26 4.56 -4.59
N GLY A 60 7.52 4.13 -3.35
CA GLY A 60 6.78 3.01 -2.78
C GLY A 60 5.31 3.31 -2.47
N ALA A 61 4.99 4.53 -2.03
CA ALA A 61 3.61 4.94 -1.82
C ALA A 61 2.82 5.03 -3.14
N VAL A 62 3.46 5.51 -4.21
CA VAL A 62 2.87 5.55 -5.55
C VAL A 62 2.63 4.14 -6.10
N LEU A 63 3.57 3.22 -5.89
CA LEU A 63 3.39 1.81 -6.25
C LEU A 63 2.19 1.19 -5.53
N LEU A 64 2.03 1.41 -4.22
CA LEU A 64 0.89 0.94 -3.46
C LEU A 64 -0.44 1.52 -3.95
N LEU A 65 -0.47 2.80 -4.37
CA LEU A 65 -1.67 3.39 -4.95
C LEU A 65 -2.04 2.75 -6.29
N LEU A 66 -1.05 2.52 -7.17
CA LEU A 66 -1.25 1.84 -8.44
C LEU A 66 -1.74 0.41 -8.22
N GLU A 67 -1.09 -0.33 -7.33
CA GLU A 67 -1.44 -1.69 -6.93
C GLU A 67 -2.78 -1.77 -6.18
N GLY A 68 -3.31 -0.68 -5.64
CA GLY A 68 -4.68 -0.63 -5.13
C GLY A 68 -5.72 -0.58 -6.25
N ILE A 69 -5.40 0.05 -7.37
CA ILE A 69 -6.33 0.29 -8.48
C ILE A 69 -6.32 -0.88 -9.49
N THR A 70 -5.13 -1.39 -9.83
CA THR A 70 -4.94 -2.42 -10.86
C THR A 70 -5.65 -3.73 -10.58
N PRO A 71 -5.53 -4.37 -9.39
CA PRO A 71 -6.21 -5.62 -9.11
C PRO A 71 -7.70 -5.43 -8.82
N PHE A 72 -8.14 -4.23 -8.42
CA PHE A 72 -9.57 -3.90 -8.35
C PHE A 72 -10.21 -4.01 -9.72
N PHE A 73 -9.56 -3.45 -10.76
CA PHE A 73 -10.05 -3.53 -12.13
C PHE A 73 -9.97 -4.94 -12.71
N LEU A 74 -8.84 -5.64 -12.50
CA LEU A 74 -8.63 -7.01 -12.98
C LEU A 74 -9.59 -8.01 -12.33
N LEU A 75 -9.77 -7.99 -11.00
CA LEU A 75 -10.72 -8.89 -10.33
C LEU A 75 -12.18 -8.50 -10.59
N PHE A 76 -12.51 -7.22 -10.78
CA PHE A 76 -13.88 -6.84 -11.14
C PHE A 76 -14.26 -7.38 -12.53
N ILE A 77 -13.32 -7.42 -13.47
CA ILE A 77 -13.52 -7.95 -14.83
C ILE A 77 -13.46 -9.48 -14.87
N MET A 78 -12.46 -10.09 -14.21
CA MET A 78 -12.21 -11.54 -14.26
C MET A 78 -13.03 -12.33 -13.24
N ALA A 79 -13.20 -11.81 -12.03
CA ALA A 79 -13.75 -12.55 -10.90
C ALA A 79 -15.19 -12.12 -10.61
N ARG A 80 -16.14 -12.69 -11.37
CA ARG A 80 -17.54 -12.79 -10.95
C ARG A 80 -17.75 -13.50 -9.59
N GLY A 81 -16.68 -14.04 -8.97
CA GLY A 81 -16.74 -14.87 -7.76
C GLY A 81 -16.53 -14.16 -6.41
N TYR A 82 -15.70 -13.12 -6.30
CA TYR A 82 -15.30 -12.57 -4.97
C TYR A 82 -15.06 -11.03 -4.92
N PRO A 83 -16.05 -10.21 -5.31
CA PRO A 83 -15.89 -8.74 -5.39
C PRO A 83 -15.63 -8.07 -4.03
N LEU A 84 -16.18 -8.63 -2.94
CA LEU A 84 -15.96 -8.10 -1.59
C LEU A 84 -14.50 -8.26 -1.14
N PHE A 85 -13.89 -9.41 -1.41
CA PHE A 85 -12.49 -9.65 -1.07
C PHE A 85 -11.58 -8.69 -1.82
N ALA A 86 -11.78 -8.55 -3.14
CA ALA A 86 -11.03 -7.63 -4.00
C ALA A 86 -11.10 -6.20 -3.47
N SER A 87 -12.30 -5.75 -3.10
CA SER A 87 -12.54 -4.39 -2.62
C SER A 87 -11.86 -4.12 -1.28
N VAL A 88 -11.91 -5.08 -0.35
CA VAL A 88 -11.26 -4.95 0.96
C VAL A 88 -9.74 -4.94 0.80
N ALA A 89 -9.17 -5.88 0.05
CA ALA A 89 -7.73 -5.96 -0.14
C ALA A 89 -7.19 -4.71 -0.86
N ALA A 90 -7.85 -4.27 -1.94
CA ALA A 90 -7.51 -3.04 -2.65
C ALA A 90 -7.63 -1.79 -1.76
N GLY A 91 -8.70 -1.72 -0.96
CA GLY A 91 -8.90 -0.63 0.00
C GLY A 91 -7.78 -0.56 1.02
N MET A 92 -7.31 -1.70 1.55
CA MET A 92 -6.18 -1.75 2.47
C MET A 92 -4.88 -1.29 1.79
N THR A 93 -4.63 -1.70 0.54
CA THR A 93 -3.45 -1.24 -0.22
C THR A 93 -3.49 0.28 -0.45
N LEU A 94 -4.66 0.84 -0.80
CA LEU A 94 -4.85 2.28 -0.97
C LEU A 94 -4.63 3.05 0.34
N VAL A 95 -5.24 2.59 1.44
CA VAL A 95 -5.08 3.20 2.77
C VAL A 95 -3.61 3.19 3.18
N SER A 96 -2.88 2.10 2.93
CA SER A 96 -1.44 2.02 3.16
C SER A 96 -0.67 3.09 2.35
N GLY A 97 -0.91 3.17 1.04
CA GLY A 97 -0.28 4.18 0.17
C GLY A 97 -0.54 5.61 0.64
N ILE A 98 -1.79 5.93 1.00
CA ILE A 98 -2.17 7.25 1.53
C ILE A 98 -1.45 7.54 2.84
N LEU A 99 -1.39 6.58 3.78
CA LEU A 99 -0.69 6.76 5.05
C LEU A 99 0.81 7.03 4.85
N PHE A 100 1.44 6.40 3.85
CA PHE A 100 2.82 6.69 3.50
C PHE A 100 2.99 8.09 2.91
N LEU A 101 2.09 8.56 2.03
CA LEU A 101 2.12 9.93 1.49
C LEU A 101 1.91 10.99 2.58
N VAL A 102 0.88 10.84 3.42
CA VAL A 102 0.60 11.75 4.54
C VAL A 102 1.76 11.77 5.53
N GLY A 103 2.39 10.62 5.76
CA GLY A 103 3.59 10.50 6.59
C GLY A 103 4.80 11.26 6.04
N VAL A 104 4.90 11.44 4.71
CA VAL A 104 5.94 12.27 4.07
C VAL A 104 5.59 13.74 4.16
N GLU A 105 4.36 14.13 3.86
CA GLU A 105 3.91 15.52 3.82
C GLU A 105 4.00 16.19 5.20
N ARG A 106 3.55 15.51 6.27
CA ARG A 106 3.76 16.01 7.64
C ARG A 106 5.25 16.15 7.98
N SER A 107 6.10 15.30 7.43
CA SER A 107 7.54 15.36 7.67
C SER A 107 8.27 16.49 6.99
N SER A 108 7.78 16.96 5.84
CA SER A 108 8.34 18.16 5.22
C SER A 108 7.86 19.42 5.94
N ASN A 109 6.59 19.43 6.39
CA ASN A 109 5.99 20.60 7.02
C ASN A 109 6.64 20.93 8.37
N ASP A 110 6.90 19.92 9.22
CA ASP A 110 7.58 20.10 10.51
C ASP A 110 9.00 20.70 10.33
N ARG A 111 9.78 20.22 9.35
CA ARG A 111 11.10 20.77 9.03
C ARG A 111 11.03 22.21 8.54
N SER A 112 9.99 22.57 7.80
CA SER A 112 9.83 23.92 7.27
C SER A 112 9.44 24.93 8.36
N SER A 113 8.69 24.50 9.38
CA SER A 113 8.33 25.30 10.54
C SER A 113 9.54 25.57 11.44
N ASP A 114 10.37 24.55 11.69
CA ASP A 114 11.62 24.72 12.43
C ASP A 114 12.59 25.69 11.73
N ALA A 115 12.70 25.59 10.40
CA ALA A 115 13.55 26.49 9.61
C ALA A 115 13.07 27.95 9.59
N ARG A 116 11.76 28.20 9.71
CA ARG A 116 11.19 29.56 9.81
C ARG A 116 11.32 30.15 11.21
N GLY A 117 11.27 29.31 12.25
CA GLY A 117 11.50 29.74 13.64
C GLY A 117 12.93 30.17 13.93
N SER A 118 13.89 29.77 13.09
CA SER A 118 15.32 30.06 13.27
C SER A 118 15.85 31.26 12.49
N ILE A 119 15.01 32.08 11.84
CA ILE A 119 15.48 33.31 11.18
C ILE A 119 15.70 34.36 12.28
N PRO A 120 16.94 34.74 12.64
CA PRO A 120 17.14 35.82 13.59
C PRO A 120 16.63 37.10 12.93
N LEU A 121 15.64 37.75 13.55
CA LEU A 121 15.29 39.13 13.30
C LEU A 121 16.52 40.00 13.60
N LYS A 122 17.44 40.12 12.64
CA LYS A 122 18.35 41.26 12.57
C LYS A 122 17.53 42.45 12.10
N LEU A 123 16.80 43.04 13.05
CA LEU A 123 16.40 44.44 13.00
C LEU A 123 17.65 45.25 13.35
N SER A 124 18.31 45.79 12.32
CA SER A 124 19.27 46.89 12.43
C SER A 124 19.09 47.80 11.24
#